data_AF-A0A3T1AZK4-F1
#
_entry.id   AF-A0A3T1AZK4-F1
#
_cell.length_a   1.000
_cell.length_b   1.000
_cell.length_c   1.000
_cell.angle_alpha   90.00
_cell.angle_beta   90.00
_cell.angle_gamma   90.00
#
_symmetry.space_group_name_H-M   'P 1'
#
loop_
_entity.id
_entity.type
_entity.pdbx_description
1 polymer ?
#
loop_
_entity_poly.entity_id
_entity_poly.type
_entity_poly.pdbx_seq_one_letter_code
_entity_poly.pdbx_strand_id
1 'polypeptide(L)'
;MSPLAAWTASLAATAASTYALDACAAAAGAGLVASGLLADLGHRSVVALLVVSYAVWVFGLRANLRANGSLLAATGASTNVLSKLAYDVTGRRWAASLAYAGTEVAKEVPYYTAAFGAAVVTDAITTDEALVFLAGANVGAALYEGGLARLTRTVLARRRGHASSGMD
;
A
#
# COMPACT_ATOMS: atom_id res chain seq x y z
N MET A 1 21.17 -12.63 7.43
CA MET A 1 20.00 -13.53 7.43
C MET A 1 20.24 -14.58 6.35
N SER A 2 19.89 -15.85 6.56
CA SER A 2 20.02 -16.86 5.50
C SER A 2 19.02 -16.59 4.36
N PRO A 3 19.28 -17.06 3.13
CA PRO A 3 18.36 -16.87 2.00
C PRO A 3 16.96 -17.42 2.27
N LEU A 4 16.87 -18.60 2.89
CA LEU A 4 15.60 -19.23 3.28
C LEU A 4 14.83 -18.34 4.27
N ALA A 5 15.50 -17.86 5.33
CA ALA A 5 14.87 -16.98 6.30
C ALA A 5 14.38 -15.66 5.67
N ALA A 6 15.13 -15.12 4.70
CA ALA A 6 14.71 -13.91 3.97
C ALA A 6 13.47 -14.15 3.10
N TRP A 7 13.37 -15.30 2.46
CA TRP A 7 12.19 -15.71 1.69
C TRP A 7 10.97 -15.93 2.58
N THR A 8 11.11 -16.68 3.67
CA THR A 8 10.02 -16.90 4.64
C THR A 8 9.53 -15.57 5.22
N ALA A 9 10.45 -14.68 5.62
CA ALA A 9 10.10 -13.36 6.10
C ALA A 9 9.36 -12.54 5.03
N SER A 10 9.76 -12.65 3.76
CA SER A 10 9.12 -11.91 2.67
C SER A 10 7.73 -12.42 2.35
N LEU A 11 7.51 -13.73 2.39
CA LEU A 11 6.19 -14.34 2.23
C LEU A 11 5.25 -13.88 3.35
N ALA A 12 5.69 -14.02 4.61
CA ALA A 12 4.92 -13.58 5.76
C ALA A 12 4.62 -12.08 5.72
N ALA A 13 5.62 -11.25 5.40
CA ALA A 13 5.45 -9.81 5.28
C ALA A 13 4.52 -9.42 4.13
N THR A 14 4.57 -10.12 2.99
CA THR A 14 3.66 -9.88 1.86
C THR A 14 2.22 -10.17 2.25
N ALA A 15 1.96 -11.33 2.87
CA ALA A 15 0.62 -11.69 3.31
C ALA A 15 0.10 -10.70 4.37
N ALA A 16 0.89 -10.45 5.41
CA ALA A 16 0.51 -9.51 6.48
C ALA A 16 0.27 -8.09 5.95
N SER A 17 1.15 -7.59 5.07
CA SER A 17 1.02 -6.25 4.50
C SER A 17 -0.18 -6.14 3.57
N THR A 18 -0.50 -7.18 2.81
CA THR A 18 -1.65 -7.16 1.90
C THR A 18 -2.95 -7.08 2.69
N TYR A 19 -3.18 -8.01 3.63
CA TYR A 19 -4.41 -8.00 4.42
C TYR A 19 -4.57 -6.77 5.31
N ALA A 20 -3.47 -6.30 5.92
CA ALA A 20 -3.54 -5.11 6.76
C ALA A 20 -3.80 -3.85 5.93
N LEU A 21 -3.19 -3.73 4.75
CA LEU A 21 -3.46 -2.62 3.82
C LEU A 21 -4.92 -2.66 3.37
N ASP A 22 -5.42 -3.82 2.93
CA ASP A 22 -6.79 -3.96 2.43
C ASP A 22 -7.82 -3.62 3.51
N ALA A 23 -7.59 -4.09 4.74
CA ALA A 23 -8.43 -3.75 5.89
C ALA A 23 -8.42 -2.24 6.19
N CYS A 24 -7.25 -1.61 6.21
CA CYS A 24 -7.13 -0.17 6.44
C CYS A 24 -7.81 0.65 5.33
N ALA A 25 -7.61 0.26 4.06
CA ALA A 25 -8.21 0.93 2.91
C ALA A 25 -9.73 0.78 2.93
N ALA A 26 -10.24 -0.45 3.10
CA ALA A 26 -11.68 -0.69 3.17
C ALA A 26 -12.35 0.05 4.34
N ALA A 27 -11.73 0.04 5.53
CA ALA A 27 -12.23 0.75 6.69
C ALA A 27 -12.25 2.27 6.48
N ALA A 28 -11.22 2.84 5.87
CA ALA A 28 -11.18 4.27 5.55
C ALA A 28 -12.22 4.66 4.50
N GLY A 29 -12.39 3.86 3.44
CA GLY A 29 -13.42 4.04 2.42
C GLY A 29 -14.83 3.98 3.01
N ALA A 30 -15.13 2.91 3.75
CA ALA A 30 -16.43 2.72 4.39
C ALA A 30 -16.71 3.81 5.43
N GLY A 31 -15.71 4.19 6.23
CA GLY A 31 -15.82 5.26 7.21
C GLY A 31 -16.09 6.62 6.56
N LEU A 32 -15.45 6.92 5.43
CA LEU A 32 -15.67 8.17 4.71
C LEU A 32 -17.09 8.25 4.14
N VAL A 33 -17.60 7.18 3.53
CA VAL A 33 -18.99 7.11 3.05
C VAL A 33 -19.96 7.24 4.23
N ALA A 34 -19.80 6.42 5.27
CA ALA A 34 -20.68 6.40 6.44
C ALA A 34 -20.70 7.73 7.21
N SER A 35 -19.64 8.53 7.12
CA SER A 35 -19.58 9.84 7.77
C SER A 35 -20.56 10.86 7.18
N GLY A 36 -21.00 10.67 5.92
CA GLY A 36 -21.84 11.63 5.22
C GLY A 36 -21.19 12.99 4.93
N LEU A 37 -19.92 13.19 5.27
CA LEU A 37 -19.21 14.48 5.14
C LEU A 37 -19.18 15.04 3.71
N LEU A 38 -19.37 14.16 2.72
CA LEU A 38 -19.28 14.46 1.30
C LEU A 38 -20.62 14.25 0.57
N ALA A 39 -21.72 14.02 1.31
CA ALA A 39 -23.02 13.68 0.73
C ALA A 39 -23.58 14.76 -0.21
N ASP A 40 -23.30 16.03 0.08
CA ASP A 40 -23.80 17.17 -0.71
C ASP A 40 -22.84 17.61 -1.83
N LEU A 41 -21.72 16.90 -2.04
CA LEU A 41 -20.81 17.24 -3.12
C LEU A 41 -21.42 16.85 -4.47
N GLY A 42 -21.42 17.79 -5.40
CA GLY A 42 -21.74 17.48 -6.79
C GLY A 42 -20.73 16.51 -7.40
N HIS A 43 -21.20 15.66 -8.33
CA HIS A 43 -20.42 14.61 -9.00
C HIS A 43 -19.02 15.05 -9.47
N ARG A 44 -18.88 16.24 -10.07
CA ARG A 44 -17.58 16.77 -10.54
C ARG A 44 -16.57 16.90 -9.41
N SER A 45 -17.01 17.33 -8.23
CA SER A 45 -16.16 17.45 -7.04
C SER A 45 -15.78 16.08 -6.49
N VAL A 46 -16.68 15.11 -6.55
CA VAL A 46 -16.41 13.71 -6.15
C VAL A 46 -15.36 13.08 -7.07
N VAL A 47 -15.46 13.28 -8.39
CA VAL A 47 -14.44 12.84 -9.35
C VAL A 47 -13.10 13.53 -9.10
N ALA A 48 -13.10 14.84 -8.85
CA ALA A 48 -11.87 15.56 -8.53
C ALA A 48 -11.22 15.03 -7.23
N LEU A 49 -12.02 14.74 -6.20
CA LEU A 49 -11.57 14.12 -4.96
C LEU A 49 -10.91 12.76 -5.22
N LEU A 50 -11.52 11.91 -6.06
CA LEU A 50 -10.94 10.63 -6.43
C LEU A 50 -9.58 10.82 -7.11
N VAL A 51 -9.46 11.72 -8.08
CA VAL A 51 -8.19 11.99 -8.77
C VAL A 51 -7.12 12.47 -7.78
N VAL A 52 -7.46 13.38 -6.87
CA VAL A 52 -6.53 13.85 -5.83
C VAL A 52 -6.14 12.71 -4.89
N SER A 53 -7.06 11.81 -4.54
CA SER A 53 -6.76 10.66 -3.68
C SER A 53 -5.73 9.72 -4.31
N TYR A 54 -5.73 9.53 -5.63
CA TYR A 54 -4.69 8.77 -6.33
C TYR A 54 -3.32 9.44 -6.22
N ALA A 55 -3.25 10.78 -6.26
CA ALA A 55 -1.98 11.49 -6.05
C ALA A 55 -1.45 11.28 -4.61
N VAL A 56 -2.35 11.27 -3.62
CA VAL A 56 -2.01 10.96 -2.22
C VAL A 56 -1.52 9.52 -2.08
N TRP A 57 -2.20 8.55 -2.71
CA TRP A 57 -1.79 7.15 -2.76
C TRP A 57 -0.40 6.98 -3.39
N VAL A 58 -0.15 7.59 -4.54
CA VAL A 58 1.18 7.56 -5.19
C VAL A 58 2.27 8.11 -4.25
N PHE A 59 1.96 9.14 -3.46
CA PHE A 59 2.93 9.67 -2.48
C PHE A 59 3.25 8.65 -1.38
N GLY A 60 2.24 7.96 -0.84
CA GLY A 60 2.40 6.84 0.11
C GLY A 60 3.24 5.71 -0.50
N LEU A 61 2.88 5.28 -1.70
CA LEU A 61 3.57 4.21 -2.44
C LEU A 61 5.04 4.55 -2.67
N ARG A 62 5.35 5.79 -3.07
CA ARG A 62 6.75 6.23 -3.25
C ARG A 62 7.57 6.12 -1.96
N ALA A 63 6.97 6.44 -0.81
CA ALA A 63 7.64 6.29 0.48
C ALA A 63 7.89 4.81 0.81
N ASN A 64 6.90 3.96 0.52
CA ASN A 64 6.97 2.52 0.76
C ASN A 64 7.98 1.82 -0.16
N LEU A 65 7.99 2.12 -1.47
CA LEU A 65 8.98 1.60 -2.43
C LEU A 65 10.42 1.88 -1.99
N ARG A 66 10.69 3.09 -1.49
CA ARG A 66 12.03 3.46 -0.96
C ARG A 66 12.38 2.67 0.30
N ALA A 67 11.42 2.50 1.21
CA ALA A 67 11.62 1.74 2.43
C ALA A 67 11.84 0.25 2.13
N ASN A 68 11.03 -0.35 1.25
CA ASN A 68 11.17 -1.73 0.81
C ASN A 68 12.49 -1.97 0.11
N GLY A 69 12.90 -1.07 -0.80
CA GLY A 69 14.21 -1.16 -1.44
C GLY A 69 15.38 -1.03 -0.47
N SER A 70 15.19 -0.38 0.68
CA SER A 70 16.20 -0.30 1.75
C SER A 70 16.19 -1.56 2.62
N LEU A 71 15.01 -2.11 2.92
CA LEU A 71 14.86 -3.38 3.62
C LEU A 71 15.50 -4.53 2.84
N LEU A 72 15.24 -4.59 1.53
CA LEU A 72 15.77 -5.59 0.62
C LEU A 72 17.30 -5.52 0.53
N ALA A 73 17.85 -4.31 0.37
CA ALA A 73 19.31 -4.13 0.35
C ALA A 73 19.98 -4.49 1.68
N ALA A 74 19.33 -4.21 2.82
CA ALA A 74 19.92 -4.43 4.14
C ALA A 74 19.75 -5.87 4.67
N THR A 75 18.70 -6.58 4.24
CA THR A 75 18.29 -7.84 4.86
C THR A 75 18.07 -8.99 3.87
N GLY A 76 17.91 -8.68 2.58
CA GLY A 76 17.46 -9.62 1.57
C GLY A 76 15.95 -9.92 1.60
N ALA A 77 15.18 -9.32 2.53
CA ALA A 77 13.74 -9.49 2.63
C ALA A 77 12.95 -8.30 2.05
N SER A 78 11.70 -8.54 1.67
CA SER A 78 10.79 -7.57 1.05
C SER A 78 9.39 -7.71 1.63
N THR A 79 8.63 -6.62 1.70
CA THR A 79 7.18 -6.65 2.00
C THR A 79 6.35 -7.07 0.79
N ASN A 80 7.00 -7.40 -0.32
CA ASN A 80 6.37 -7.87 -1.55
C ASN A 80 7.21 -8.96 -2.22
N VAL A 81 6.61 -10.14 -2.37
CA VAL A 81 7.29 -11.34 -2.88
C VAL A 81 7.72 -11.21 -4.33
N LEU A 82 6.94 -10.54 -5.19
CA LEU A 82 7.31 -10.31 -6.59
C LEU A 82 8.44 -9.29 -6.72
N SER A 83 8.43 -8.26 -5.87
CA SER A 83 9.54 -7.31 -5.74
C SER A 83 10.85 -8.00 -5.37
N LYS A 84 10.80 -8.92 -4.40
CA LYS A 84 11.96 -9.75 -4.02
C LYS A 84 12.43 -10.62 -5.18
N LEU A 85 11.51 -11.37 -5.79
CA LEU A 85 11.83 -12.25 -6.92
C LEU A 85 12.51 -11.46 -8.06
N ALA A 86 11.94 -10.32 -8.43
CA ALA A 86 12.49 -9.47 -9.48
C ALA A 86 13.90 -8.95 -9.12
N TYR A 87 14.14 -8.60 -7.86
CA TYR A 87 15.47 -8.20 -7.40
C TYR A 87 16.47 -9.36 -7.45
N ASP A 88 16.10 -10.53 -6.93
CA ASP A 88 17.00 -11.69 -6.87
C ASP A 88 17.38 -12.19 -8.28
N VAL A 89 16.46 -12.07 -9.25
CA VAL A 89 16.73 -12.45 -10.66
C VAL A 89 17.59 -11.42 -11.38
N THR A 90 17.39 -10.12 -11.14
CA THR A 90 18.00 -9.06 -11.97
C THR A 90 19.16 -8.32 -11.31
N GLY A 91 19.28 -8.40 -9.99
CA GLY A 91 20.15 -7.54 -9.17
C GLY A 91 19.78 -6.05 -9.19
N ARG A 92 18.64 -5.66 -9.80
CA ARG A 92 18.31 -4.26 -10.10
C ARG A 92 17.18 -3.75 -9.20
N ARG A 93 17.44 -2.66 -8.48
CA ARG A 93 16.45 -2.02 -7.59
C ARG A 93 15.21 -1.53 -8.33
N TRP A 94 15.36 -1.01 -9.56
CA TRP A 94 14.22 -0.52 -10.33
C TRP A 94 13.27 -1.64 -10.76
N ALA A 95 13.79 -2.85 -11.06
CA ALA A 95 12.95 -4.00 -11.41
C ALA A 95 12.11 -4.44 -10.20
N ALA A 96 12.71 -4.44 -9.01
CA ALA A 96 12.00 -4.68 -7.75
C ALA A 96 10.90 -3.64 -7.51
N SER A 97 11.19 -2.35 -7.74
CA SER A 97 10.20 -1.28 -7.60
C SER A 97 9.06 -1.39 -8.61
N LEU A 98 9.36 -1.76 -9.86
CA LEU A 98 8.36 -1.95 -10.90
C LEU A 98 7.44 -3.13 -10.58
N ALA A 99 8.00 -4.26 -10.15
CA ALA A 99 7.22 -5.42 -9.75
C ALA A 99 6.30 -5.11 -8.55
N TYR A 100 6.80 -4.36 -7.57
CA TYR A 100 5.99 -3.89 -6.44
C TYR A 100 4.85 -2.99 -6.92
N ALA A 101 5.16 -1.93 -7.68
CA ALA A 101 4.14 -1.02 -8.18
C ALA A 101 3.09 -1.74 -9.03
N GLY A 102 3.51 -2.70 -9.86
CA GLY A 102 2.60 -3.54 -10.65
C GLY A 102 1.64 -4.34 -9.79
N THR A 103 2.09 -4.94 -8.69
CA THR A 103 1.18 -5.64 -7.76
C THR A 103 0.21 -4.71 -7.06
N GLU A 104 0.65 -3.50 -6.69
CA GLU A 104 -0.23 -2.52 -6.05
C GLU A 104 -1.32 -2.04 -7.01
N VAL A 105 -0.96 -1.75 -8.27
CA VAL A 105 -1.93 -1.44 -9.33
C VAL A 105 -2.88 -2.61 -9.59
N ALA A 106 -2.38 -3.85 -9.59
CA ALA A 106 -3.23 -5.02 -9.80
C ALA A 106 -4.28 -5.21 -8.68
N LYS A 107 -3.95 -4.85 -7.43
CA LYS A 107 -4.87 -4.92 -6.30
C LYS A 107 -6.01 -3.89 -6.37
N GLU A 108 -5.89 -2.83 -7.17
CA GLU A 108 -6.98 -1.87 -7.39
C GLU A 108 -8.16 -2.50 -8.16
N VAL A 109 -7.90 -3.50 -9.01
CA VAL A 109 -8.92 -4.10 -9.88
C VAL A 109 -10.09 -4.67 -9.06
N PRO A 110 -9.86 -5.50 -8.02
CA PRO A 110 -10.92 -5.93 -7.11
C PRO A 110 -11.70 -4.78 -6.46
N TYR A 111 -11.04 -3.68 -6.07
CA TYR A 111 -11.70 -2.54 -5.42
C TYR A 111 -12.68 -1.84 -6.36
N TYR A 112 -12.25 -1.54 -7.58
CA TYR A 112 -13.12 -0.97 -8.60
C TYR A 112 -14.28 -1.90 -8.94
N THR A 113 -13.98 -3.19 -9.12
CA THR A 113 -14.99 -4.20 -9.46
C THR A 113 -16.03 -4.32 -8.35
N ALA A 114 -15.61 -4.33 -7.08
CA ALA A 114 -16.51 -4.41 -5.95
C ALA A 114 -17.34 -3.13 -5.77
N ALA A 115 -16.71 -1.96 -5.82
CA ALA A 115 -17.39 -0.68 -5.60
C ALA A 115 -18.43 -0.38 -6.69
N PHE A 116 -18.03 -0.48 -7.96
CA PHE A 116 -18.97 -0.26 -9.08
C PHE A 116 -19.92 -1.44 -9.28
N GLY A 117 -19.48 -2.67 -9.02
CA GLY A 117 -20.36 -3.83 -9.04
C GLY A 117 -21.50 -3.67 -8.04
N ALA A 118 -21.20 -3.22 -6.82
CA ALA A 118 -22.22 -2.91 -5.81
C ALA A 118 -23.21 -1.84 -6.29
N ALA A 119 -22.71 -0.73 -6.86
CA ALA A 119 -23.57 0.32 -7.40
C ALA A 119 -24.45 -0.12 -8.59
N VAL A 120 -24.04 -1.16 -9.33
CA VAL A 120 -24.84 -1.71 -10.44
C VAL A 120 -25.92 -2.68 -9.94
N VAL A 121 -25.65 -3.43 -8.87
CA VAL A 121 -26.57 -4.49 -8.39
C VAL A 121 -27.57 -4.03 -7.32
N THR A 122 -27.40 -2.83 -6.75
CA THR A 122 -28.31 -2.30 -5.73
C THR A 122 -28.47 -0.78 -5.83
N ASP A 123 -29.70 -0.30 -5.65
CA ASP A 123 -30.01 1.14 -5.54
C ASP A 123 -29.56 1.75 -4.20
N ALA A 124 -29.16 0.91 -3.24
CA ALA A 124 -28.68 1.35 -1.93
C ALA A 124 -27.28 2.00 -1.98
N ILE A 125 -26.54 1.80 -3.07
CA ILE A 125 -25.20 2.35 -3.24
C ILE A 125 -25.19 3.15 -4.54
N THR A 126 -25.07 4.46 -4.41
CA THR A 126 -24.97 5.36 -5.55
C THR A 126 -23.57 5.30 -6.18
N THR A 127 -23.46 5.74 -7.42
CA THR A 127 -22.15 5.89 -8.08
C THR A 127 -21.24 6.85 -7.31
N ASP A 128 -21.78 7.94 -6.77
CA ASP A 128 -20.98 8.92 -6.01
C ASP A 128 -20.46 8.32 -4.70
N GLU A 129 -21.26 7.51 -3.99
CA GLU A 129 -20.80 6.77 -2.81
C GLU A 129 -19.69 5.76 -3.15
N ALA A 130 -19.79 5.07 -4.29
CA ALA A 130 -18.73 4.18 -4.76
C ALA A 130 -17.42 4.95 -5.04
N LEU A 131 -17.49 6.14 -5.66
CA LEU A 131 -16.33 6.99 -5.89
C LEU A 131 -15.75 7.54 -4.57
N VAL A 132 -16.59 7.95 -3.63
CA VAL A 132 -16.17 8.40 -2.28
C VAL A 132 -15.51 7.25 -1.52
N PHE A 133 -16.05 6.04 -1.59
CA PHE A 133 -15.43 4.84 -1.01
C PHE A 133 -14.02 4.63 -1.54
N LEU A 134 -13.84 4.67 -2.87
CA LEU A 134 -12.53 4.52 -3.50
C LEU A 134 -11.55 5.64 -3.08
N ALA A 135 -12.04 6.87 -3.00
CA ALA A 135 -11.22 7.99 -2.54
C ALA A 135 -10.74 7.81 -1.09
N GLY A 136 -11.62 7.38 -0.19
CA GLY A 136 -11.26 7.04 1.19
C GLY A 136 -10.30 5.85 1.28
N ALA A 137 -10.49 4.83 0.44
CA ALA A 137 -9.61 3.67 0.35
C ALA A 137 -8.19 4.05 -0.06
N ASN A 138 -8.04 4.91 -1.08
CA ASN A 138 -6.75 5.45 -1.51
C ASN A 138 -6.02 6.19 -0.38
N VAL A 139 -6.73 7.02 0.39
CA VAL A 139 -6.18 7.73 1.55
C VAL A 139 -5.76 6.74 2.64
N GLY A 140 -6.61 5.76 2.97
CA GLY A 140 -6.31 4.72 3.95
C GLY A 140 -5.07 3.91 3.58
N ALA A 141 -4.96 3.49 2.32
CA ALA A 141 -3.79 2.81 1.79
C ALA A 141 -2.53 3.71 1.88
N ALA A 142 -2.62 4.98 1.48
CA ALA A 142 -1.50 5.93 1.58
C ALA A 142 -0.98 6.09 3.01
N LEU A 143 -1.88 6.18 3.99
CA LEU A 143 -1.55 6.27 5.41
C LEU A 143 -0.88 4.98 5.91
N TYR A 144 -1.45 3.82 5.56
CA TYR A 144 -0.86 2.52 5.90
C TYR A 144 0.56 2.39 5.34
N GLU A 145 0.74 2.66 4.05
CA GLU A 145 2.02 2.59 3.37
C GLU A 145 3.04 3.57 3.94
N GLY A 146 2.63 4.82 4.23
CA GLY A 146 3.46 5.82 4.87
C GLY A 146 3.91 5.39 6.28
N GLY A 147 2.99 4.79 7.05
CA GLY A 147 3.24 4.23 8.37
C GLY A 147 4.22 3.06 8.32
N LEU A 148 3.98 2.09 7.44
CA LEU A 148 4.86 0.94 7.24
C LEU A 148 6.26 1.39 6.79
N ALA A 149 6.34 2.36 5.89
CA ALA A 149 7.62 2.92 5.45
C ALA A 149 8.38 3.57 6.61
N ARG A 150 7.70 4.30 7.49
CA ARG A 150 8.29 4.92 8.70
C ARG A 150 8.76 3.86 9.69
N LEU A 151 7.97 2.81 9.92
CA LEU A 151 8.32 1.70 10.80
C LEU A 151 9.58 0.98 10.29
N THR A 152 9.60 0.61 9.01
CA THR A 152 10.74 -0.05 8.36
C THR A 152 12.02 0.77 8.49
N ARG A 153 11.96 2.09 8.23
CA ARG A 153 13.12 2.98 8.41
C ARG A 153 13.62 3.01 9.85
N THR A 154 12.71 3.04 10.82
CA THR A 154 13.04 3.07 12.25
C THR A 154 13.71 1.77 12.70
N VAL A 155 13.18 0.62 12.27
CA VAL A 155 13.76 -0.69 12.56
C VAL A 155 15.17 -0.82 11.97
N LEU A 156 15.37 -0.39 10.72
CA LEU A 156 16.68 -0.41 10.07
C LEU A 156 17.68 0.54 10.75
N ALA A 157 17.25 1.74 11.15
CA ALA A 157 18.10 2.70 11.87
C ALA A 157 18.57 2.15 13.22
N ARG A 158 17.66 1.54 14.00
CA ARG A 158 18.00 0.92 15.30
C ARG A 158 19.01 -0.21 15.16
N ARG A 159 18.89 -1.05 14.12
CA ARG A 159 19.84 -2.14 13.86
C ARG A 159 21.25 -1.63 13.53
N ARG A 160 21.37 -0.51 12.82
CA ARG A 160 22.69 0.10 12.55
C ARG A 160 23.34 0.63 13.82
N GLY A 161 22.59 1.29 14.70
CA GLY A 161 23.10 1.82 15.97
C GLY A 161 23.60 0.76 16.95
N HIS A 162 22.97 -0.42 17.00
CA HIS A 162 23.44 -1.53 17.83
C HIS A 162 24.73 -2.18 17.30
N ALA A 163 24.95 -2.14 15.99
CA ALA A 163 26.17 -2.66 15.40
C ALA A 163 27.39 -1.76 15.70
N SER A 164 27.19 -0.45 15.81
CA SER A 164 28.26 0.49 16.17
C SER A 164 28.63 0.47 17.65
N SER A 165 27.69 0.16 18.55
CA SER A 165 27.95 0.12 20.01
C SER A 165 28.58 -1.18 20.51
N GLY A 166 28.77 -2.17 19.64
CA GLY A 166 29.44 -3.44 19.97
C GLY A 166 30.87 -3.55 19.45
N MET A 167 31.42 -2.44 18.94
CA MET A 167 32.80 -2.34 18.43
C MET A 167 33.71 -1.47 19.32
N ASP A 168 33.20 -1.00 20.47
CA ASP A 168 33.94 -0.28 21.52
C ASP A 168 34.08 -1.18 22.76
#